data_AF-A0A5J4VKG0-F1
#
_entry.id   AF-A0A5J4VKG0-F1
#
_cell.length_a   1.000
_cell.length_b   1.000
_cell.length_c   1.000
_cell.angle_alpha   90.00
_cell.angle_beta   90.00
_cell.angle_gamma   90.00
#
_symmetry.space_group_name_H-M   'P 1'
#
loop_
_entity.id
_entity.type
_entity.pdbx_description
1 polymer ?
#
loop_
_entity_poly.entity_id
_entity_poly.type
_entity_poly.pdbx_seq_one_letter_code
_entity_poly.pdbx_strand_id
1 'polypeptide(L)' 'MIVSPLDALRELYWWIQKIAENKKQQIQDPIPQATIVADASPQEWGASLELDSGEVIVAHGAWLSYQIHWTNNRKE' A
#
# COMPACT_ATOMS: atom_id res chain seq x y z
N MET A 1 -47.57 -12.63 -6.50
CA MET A 1 -47.59 -11.78 -5.29
C MET A 1 -47.69 -10.35 -5.77
N ILE A 2 -48.81 -9.67 -5.56
CA ILE A 2 -48.98 -8.26 -5.94
C ILE A 2 -48.50 -7.45 -4.73
N VAL A 3 -47.44 -6.67 -4.92
CA VAL A 3 -46.94 -5.75 -3.90
C VAL A 3 -47.90 -4.54 -3.87
N SER A 4 -48.38 -4.16 -2.69
CA SER A 4 -49.28 -3.00 -2.62
C SER A 4 -48.51 -1.72 -2.97
N PRO A 5 -49.17 -0.68 -3.53
CA PRO A 5 -48.53 0.60 -3.79
C PRO A 5 -47.88 1.22 -2.55
N LEU A 6 -48.42 0.96 -1.37
CA LEU A 6 -47.90 1.44 -0.09
C LEU A 6 -46.60 0.72 0.30
N ASP A 7 -46.52 -0.59 0.06
CA ASP A 7 -45.31 -1.37 0.31
C ASP A 7 -44.19 -0.95 -0.66
N ALA A 8 -44.52 -0.72 -1.93
CA ALA A 8 -43.57 -0.23 -2.92
C ALA A 8 -43.01 1.17 -2.55
N LEU A 9 -43.86 2.06 -2.03
CA LEU A 9 -43.42 3.38 -1.53
C LEU A 9 -42.49 3.24 -0.32
N ARG A 10 -42.82 2.34 0.61
CA ARG A 10 -42.00 2.09 1.80
C ARG A 10 -40.62 1.56 1.44
N GLU A 11 -40.55 0.62 0.52
CA GLU A 11 -39.28 0.10 -0.01
C GLU A 11 -38.48 1.20 -0.70
N LEU A 12 -39.13 2.06 -1.50
CA LEU A 12 -38.46 3.17 -2.17
C LEU A 12 -37.81 4.13 -1.16
N TYR A 13 -38.54 4.54 -0.12
CA TYR A 13 -38.00 5.40 0.93
C TYR A 13 -36.85 4.73 1.69
N TRP A 14 -36.96 3.43 1.95
CA TRP A 14 -35.89 2.66 2.58
C TRP A 14 -34.62 2.64 1.72
N TRP A 15 -34.74 2.42 0.40
CA TRP A 15 -33.61 2.47 -0.52
C TRP A 15 -32.98 3.86 -0.61
N ILE A 16 -33.78 4.93 -0.64
CA ILE A 16 -33.27 6.31 -0.62
C ILE A 16 -32.43 6.55 0.63
N GLN A 17 -32.92 6.13 1.80
CA GLN A 17 -32.18 6.24 3.05
C GLN A 17 -30.89 5.42 3.02
N LYS A 18 -30.93 4.18 2.51
CA LYS A 18 -29.74 3.32 2.42
C LYS A 18 -28.67 3.89 1.49
N ILE A 19 -29.06 4.50 0.38
CA ILE A 19 -28.14 5.17 -0.54
C ILE A 19 -27.51 6.40 0.13
N ALA A 20 -28.29 7.18 0.89
CA ALA A 20 -27.78 8.34 1.63
C ALA A 20 -26.83 7.93 2.77
N GLU A 21 -27.09 6.81 3.44
CA GLU A 21 -26.24 6.23 4.48
C GLU A 21 -24.98 5.55 3.92
N ASN A 22 -24.97 5.20 2.63
CA ASN A 22 -23.84 4.60 1.95
C ASN A 22 -22.75 5.65 1.73
N LYS A 23 -22.05 6.00 2.82
CA LYS A 23 -20.79 6.74 2.75
C LYS A 23 -19.88 5.95 1.84
N LYS A 24 -19.34 6.60 0.81
CA LYS A 24 -18.21 6.04 0.07
C LYS A 24 -17.19 5.61 1.11
N GLN A 25 -16.87 4.31 1.15
CA GLN A 25 -15.64 3.85 1.77
C GLN A 25 -14.53 4.47 0.92
N GLN A 26 -14.21 5.73 1.20
CA GLN A 26 -12.92 6.26 0.83
C GLN A 26 -11.94 5.39 1.60
N ILE A 27 -10.97 4.82 0.88
CA ILE A 27 -9.83 4.16 1.53
C ILE A 27 -9.26 5.23 2.46
N GLN A 28 -9.59 5.11 3.75
CA GLN A 28 -9.19 6.06 4.79
C GLN A 28 -7.73 5.85 5.14
N ASP A 29 -7.20 4.68 4.78
CA ASP A 29 -5.80 4.36 4.98
C ASP A 29 -4.99 5.16 3.95
N PRO A 30 -4.20 6.15 4.40
CA PRO A 30 -3.24 6.78 3.51
C PRO A 30 -2.34 5.69 2.93
N ILE A 31 -1.96 5.83 1.66
CA ILE A 31 -0.93 4.98 1.07
C ILE A 31 0.33 5.18 1.93
N PRO A 32 0.86 4.13 2.58
CA PRO A 32 2.03 4.28 3.45
C PRO A 32 3.18 4.85 2.64
N GLN A 33 3.78 5.93 3.13
CA GLN A 33 5.01 6.46 2.57
C GLN A 33 6.19 5.68 3.15
N ALA A 34 7.24 5.54 2.35
CA ALA A 34 8.43 4.83 2.79
C ALA A 34 9.70 5.51 2.29
N THR A 35 10.72 5.55 3.15
CA THR A 35 12.08 5.99 2.80
C THR A 35 12.95 4.75 2.65
N ILE A 36 13.65 4.66 1.51
CA ILE A 36 14.64 3.61 1.27
C ILE A 36 16.03 4.23 1.36
N VAL A 37 16.88 3.63 2.20
CA VAL A 37 18.31 3.92 2.25
C VAL A 37 19.04 2.64 1.90
N ALA A 38 19.88 2.68 0.88
CA ALA A 38 20.73 1.55 0.49
C ALA A 38 22.18 1.99 0.48
N ASP A 39 23.05 1.11 0.96
CA ASP A 39 24.49 1.27 0.93
C ASP A 39 25.13 -0.01 0.37
N ALA A 40 26.23 0.14 -0.33
CA ALA A 40 26.90 -0.93 -1.05
C ALA A 40 28.41 -0.79 -0.92
N SER A 41 29.05 -1.91 -0.59
CA SER A 41 30.49 -2.11 -0.75
C SER A 41 30.74 -3.10 -1.90
N PRO A 42 31.98 -3.25 -2.39
CA PRO A 42 32.29 -4.25 -3.42
C PRO A 42 32.03 -5.72 -3.02
N GLN A 43 31.82 -6.00 -1.73
CA GLN A 43 31.67 -7.37 -1.20
C GLN A 43 30.23 -7.65 -0.77
N GLU A 44 29.58 -6.65 -0.18
CA GLU A 44 28.28 -6.77 0.46
C GLU A 44 27.42 -5.53 0.22
N TRP A 45 26.11 -5.67 0.41
CA TRP A 45 25.13 -4.61 0.36
C TRP A 45 24.23 -4.64 1.58
N GLY A 46 23.68 -3.47 1.91
CA GLY A 46 22.67 -3.29 2.93
C GLY A 46 21.60 -2.30 2.47
N ALA A 47 20.36 -2.52 2.87
CA ALA A 47 19.25 -1.61 2.64
C ALA A 47 18.31 -1.58 3.84
N SER A 48 17.79 -0.41 4.16
CA SER A 48 16.69 -0.21 5.09
C SER A 48 15.51 0.47 4.41
N LEU A 49 14.32 0.00 4.72
CA LEU A 49 13.04 0.60 4.35
C LEU A 49 12.37 1.04 5.65
N GLU A 50 12.15 2.34 5.79
CA GLU A 50 11.43 2.94 6.92
C GLU A 50 10.07 3.42 6.45
N LEU A 51 9.00 2.87 7.02
CA LEU A 51 7.63 3.30 6.78
C LEU A 51 7.30 4.54 7.63
N ASP A 52 6.36 5.35 7.16
CA ASP A 52 5.80 6.49 7.92
C ASP A 52 5.17 6.09 9.27
N SER A 53 4.79 4.83 9.42
CA SER A 53 4.37 4.22 10.68
C SER A 53 5.51 4.03 11.69
N GLY A 54 6.76 4.20 11.28
CA GLY A 54 7.97 3.95 12.07
C GLY A 54 8.47 2.49 12.02
N GLU A 55 7.83 1.63 11.24
CA GLU A 55 8.31 0.27 11.00
C GLU A 55 9.56 0.29 10.10
N VAL A 56 10.58 -0.48 10.49
CA VAL A 56 11.86 -0.57 9.76
C VAL A 56 12.10 -2.00 9.32
N ILE A 57 12.25 -2.20 8.02
CA ILE A 57 12.66 -3.46 7.41
C ILE A 57 14.11 -3.32 6.94
N VAL A 58 14.97 -4.25 7.34
CA VAL A 58 16.39 -4.27 6.96
C VAL A 58 16.68 -5.52 6.16
N ALA A 59 17.41 -5.34 5.05
CA ALA A 59 17.93 -6.43 4.23
C ALA A 59 19.43 -6.20 4.01
N HIS A 60 20.21 -7.27 4.06
CA HIS A 60 21.64 -7.22 3.75
C HIS A 60 22.09 -8.54 3.15
N GLY A 61 23.23 -8.52 2.45
CA GLY A 61 23.78 -9.73 1.87
C GLY A 61 25.09 -9.52 1.14
N ALA A 62 25.74 -10.63 0.81
CA ALA A 62 26.88 -10.63 -0.10
C ALA A 62 26.40 -10.55 -1.55
N TRP A 63 27.25 -9.98 -2.42
CA TRP A 63 27.01 -10.04 -3.85
C TRP A 63 27.17 -11.46 -4.38
N LEU A 64 26.35 -11.81 -5.36
CA LEU A 64 26.60 -13.01 -6.15
C LEU A 64 27.84 -12.79 -7.02
N SER A 65 28.58 -13.85 -7.33
CA SER A 65 29.84 -13.77 -8.08
C SER A 65 29.71 -13.04 -9.42
N TYR A 66 28.55 -13.16 -10.08
CA TYR A 66 28.24 -12.45 -11.32
C TYR A 66 27.71 -11.02 -11.12
N GLN A 67 27.46 -10.56 -9.90
CA GLN A 67 27.02 -9.18 -9.61
C GLN A 67 28.20 -8.28 -9.23
N ILE A 68 29.29 -8.85 -8.70
CA ILE A 68 30.50 -8.10 -8.26
C ILE A 68 31.09 -7.21 -9.35
N HIS A 69 30.93 -7.54 -10.64
CA HIS A 69 31.45 -6.69 -11.72
C HIS A 69 30.63 -5.41 -11.95
N TRP A 70 29.42 -5.32 -11.39
CA TRP A 70 28.52 -4.16 -11.49
C TRP A 70 28.70 -3.18 -10.32
N THR A 71 29.38 -3.61 -9.24
CA THR A 71 29.53 -2.87 -7.97
C THR A 71 30.81 -2.03 -7.94
N ASN A 72 31.37 -1.70 -9.12
CA ASN A 72 32.57 -0.89 -9.21
C ASN A 72 32.18 0.59 -9.18
N ASN A 73 32.51 1.27 -8.08
CA ASN A 73 32.25 2.69 -7.77
C ASN A 73 32.88 3.70 -8.75
N ARG A 74 33.31 3.30 -9.95
CA ARG A 74 33.88 4.22 -10.96
C ARG A 74 32.86 5.26 -11.50
N LYS A 75 31.63 5.28 -11.01
CA LYS A 75 30.55 6.19 -11.43
C LYS A 75 29.80 6.88 -10.28
N GLU A 76 30.17 6.65 -9.03
CA GLU A 76 29.76 7.49 -7.90
C GLU A 76 30.75 8.64 -7.73
#